data_AF-A0A6J1RJ97-F1
#
_entry.id   AF-A0A6J1RJ97-F1
#
_cell.length_a   1.000
_cell.length_b   1.000
_cell.length_c   1.000
_cell.angle_alpha   90.00
_cell.angle_beta   90.00
_cell.angle_gamma   90.00
#
_symmetry.space_group_name_H-M   'P 1'
#
loop_
_entity.id
_entity.type
_entity.pdbx_description
1 polymer ?
#
loop_
_entity_poly.entity_id
_entity_poly.type
_entity_poly.pdbx_seq_one_letter_code
_entity_poly.pdbx_strand_id
1 'polypeptide(L)'
;MMPLRLTSFYDKNIIWNNDRPSSTRYCRAIQFEYTKETAEKIKSEKQRMDDEIAQLRETEIEKFGTTFKINHQMIFTMIDEVVNNARNTRSKRRNKKQNTRRFLQ
;
A
#
# COMPACT_ATOMS: atom_id res chain seq x y z
N MET A 1 -0.69 -0.07 -7.81
CA MET A 1 0.25 0.98 -7.36
C MET A 1 -0.37 2.35 -7.60
N MET A 2 -0.14 3.31 -6.70
CA MET A 2 -0.65 4.67 -6.84
C MET A 2 0.42 5.67 -6.36
N PRO A 3 0.91 6.58 -7.21
CA PRO A 3 1.91 7.57 -6.82
C PRO A 3 1.23 8.67 -6.00
N LEU A 4 1.75 8.93 -4.81
CA LEU A 4 1.20 9.92 -3.87
C LEU A 4 1.91 11.26 -3.95
N ARG A 5 3.25 11.24 -3.96
CA ARG A 5 4.06 12.44 -3.81
C ARG A 5 5.47 12.23 -4.37
N LEU A 6 6.04 13.29 -4.93
CA LEU A 6 7.44 13.41 -5.27
C LEU A 6 8.03 14.58 -4.47
N THR A 7 9.08 14.30 -3.71
CA THR A 7 9.81 15.31 -2.95
C THR A 7 11.26 15.37 -3.42
N SER A 8 11.82 16.57 -3.42
CA SER A 8 13.26 16.75 -3.59
C SER A 8 13.99 16.16 -2.38
N PHE A 9 15.10 15.46 -2.65
CA PHE A 9 15.90 14.85 -1.59
C PHE A 9 16.65 15.89 -0.74
N TYR A 10 17.08 16.99 -1.37
CA TYR A 10 17.99 17.97 -0.75
C TYR A 10 17.29 18.87 0.27
N ASP A 11 16.11 19.38 -0.10
CA ASP A 11 15.37 20.41 0.65
C ASP A 11 14.01 19.91 1.14
N LYS A 12 13.63 18.66 0.81
CA LYS A 12 12.32 18.04 1.12
C LYS A 12 11.12 18.78 0.54
N ASN A 13 11.35 19.68 -0.42
CA ASN A 13 10.27 20.40 -1.08
C ASN A 13 9.40 19.45 -1.90
N ILE A 14 8.08 19.69 -1.89
CA ILE A 14 7.11 18.93 -2.67
C ILE A 14 7.20 19.41 -4.12
N ILE A 15 7.75 18.56 -5.00
CA ILE A 15 7.83 18.81 -6.44
C ILE A 15 6.50 18.51 -7.10
N TRP A 16 5.87 17.42 -6.68
CA TRP A 16 4.57 16.99 -7.19
C TRP A 16 3.78 16.26 -6.11
N ASN A 17 2.47 16.46 -6.10
CA ASN A 17 1.55 15.80 -5.18
C ASN A 17 0.31 15.35 -5.96
N ASN A 18 -0.22 14.19 -5.60
CA ASN A 18 -1.47 13.72 -6.16
C ASN A 18 -2.66 14.37 -5.44
N ASP A 19 -3.28 15.34 -6.10
CA ASP A 19 -4.43 16.09 -5.54
C ASP A 19 -5.71 15.26 -5.42
N ARG A 20 -5.77 14.09 -6.07
CA ARG A 20 -6.94 13.19 -6.05
C ARG A 20 -6.50 11.76 -5.74
N PRO A 21 -6.06 11.48 -4.50
CA PRO A 21 -5.46 10.20 -4.17
C PRO A 21 -6.44 9.02 -4.28
N SER A 22 -7.74 9.28 -4.06
CA SER A 22 -8.81 8.28 -4.20
C SER A 22 -9.29 8.07 -5.65
N SER A 23 -8.70 8.78 -6.62
CA SER A 23 -9.08 8.66 -8.03
C SER A 23 -8.53 7.38 -8.64
N THR A 24 -9.41 6.61 -9.31
CA THR A 24 -9.01 5.44 -10.09
C THR A 24 -8.05 5.77 -11.23
N ARG A 25 -8.02 7.02 -11.71
CA ARG A 25 -7.16 7.45 -12.83
C ARG A 25 -5.67 7.27 -12.57
N TYR A 26 -5.25 7.37 -11.32
CA TYR A 26 -3.84 7.22 -10.93
C TYR A 26 -3.51 5.82 -10.40
N CYS A 27 -4.51 4.96 -10.23
CA CYS A 27 -4.27 3.58 -9.84
C CYS A 27 -3.79 2.77 -11.04
N ARG A 28 -2.58 2.25 -10.96
CA ARG A 28 -2.00 1.35 -11.97
C ARG A 28 -2.03 -0.08 -11.47
N ALA A 29 -2.65 -0.98 -12.24
CA ALA A 29 -2.61 -2.41 -11.94
C ALA A 29 -1.16 -2.90 -12.03
N ILE A 30 -0.72 -3.69 -11.05
CA ILE A 30 0.58 -4.38 -11.09
C ILE A 30 0.37 -5.77 -11.71
N GLN A 31 -0.66 -6.48 -11.25
CA GLN A 31 -1.00 -7.83 -11.68
C GLN A 31 -2.48 -8.08 -11.43
N PHE A 32 -3.08 -8.96 -12.23
CA PHE A 32 -4.41 -9.50 -12.00
C PHE A 32 -4.38 -11.01 -12.29
N GLU A 33 -5.15 -11.77 -11.54
CA GLU A 33 -5.25 -13.22 -11.68
C GLU A 33 -6.70 -13.67 -11.45
N TYR A 34 -7.12 -14.73 -12.16
CA TYR A 34 -8.40 -15.39 -11.91
C TYR A 34 -8.22 -16.52 -10.90
N THR A 35 -8.16 -16.17 -9.62
CA THR A 35 -8.01 -17.12 -8.52
C THR A 35 -8.89 -16.73 -7.35
N LYS A 36 -9.21 -17.69 -6.48
CA LYS A 36 -9.90 -17.37 -5.23
C LYS A 36 -8.95 -16.65 -4.30
N GLU A 37 -9.47 -15.62 -3.63
CA GLU A 37 -8.76 -14.97 -2.55
C GLU A 37 -8.68 -15.93 -1.34
N THR A 38 -7.48 -16.41 -1.04
CA THR A 38 -7.18 -17.26 0.13
C THR A 38 -6.09 -16.64 0.98
N ALA A 39 -6.03 -17.01 2.26
CA ALA A 39 -5.03 -16.47 3.18
C ALA A 39 -3.59 -16.82 2.75
N GLU A 40 -3.41 -18.02 2.19
CA GLU A 40 -2.14 -18.50 1.67
C GLU A 40 -1.70 -17.66 0.47
N LYS A 41 -2.61 -17.41 -0.49
CA LYS A 41 -2.32 -16.59 -1.67
C LYS A 41 -2.05 -15.14 -1.29
N ILE A 42 -2.80 -14.57 -0.36
CA ILE A 42 -2.54 -13.22 0.16
C ILE A 42 -1.13 -13.12 0.75
N LYS A 43 -0.72 -14.10 1.57
CA LYS A 43 0.62 -14.11 2.19
C LYS A 43 1.73 -14.28 1.16
N SER A 44 1.56 -15.19 0.19
CA SER A 44 2.56 -15.41 -0.85
C SER A 44 2.73 -14.19 -1.74
N GLU A 45 1.63 -13.57 -2.17
CA GLU A 45 1.69 -12.35 -2.99
C GLU A 45 2.29 -11.18 -2.22
N LYS A 46 1.96 -11.04 -0.93
CA LYS A 46 2.56 -10.01 -0.09
C LYS A 46 4.07 -10.20 0.05
N GLN A 47 4.52 -11.42 0.30
CA GLN A 47 5.94 -11.73 0.42
C GLN A 47 6.66 -11.44 -0.91
N ARG A 48 6.10 -11.91 -2.03
CA ARG A 48 6.65 -11.63 -3.37
C ARG A 48 6.78 -10.13 -3.61
N MET A 49 5.74 -9.35 -3.31
CA MET A 49 5.79 -7.89 -3.47
C MET A 49 6.84 -7.24 -2.55
N ASP A 50 7.00 -7.72 -1.31
CA ASP A 50 8.03 -7.20 -0.40
C ASP A 50 9.44 -7.48 -0.90
N ASP A 51 9.68 -8.69 -1.43
CA ASP A 51 10.95 -9.09 -2.00
C ASP A 51 11.27 -8.26 -3.26
N GLU A 52 10.27 -8.04 -4.13
CA GLU A 52 10.40 -7.17 -5.30
C GLU A 52 10.68 -5.72 -4.90
N ILE A 53 9.99 -5.20 -3.88
CA ILE A 53 10.20 -3.83 -3.37
C ILE A 53 11.61 -3.69 -2.77
N ALA A 54 12.09 -4.69 -2.04
CA ALA A 54 13.44 -4.68 -1.45
C ALA A 54 14.55 -4.65 -2.52
N GLN A 55 14.25 -5.14 -3.73
CA GLN A 55 15.18 -5.15 -4.86
C GLN A 55 14.98 -3.96 -5.83
N LEU A 56 14.04 -3.04 -5.54
CA LEU A 56 13.81 -1.87 -6.38
C LEU A 56 15.06 -0.99 -6.42
N ARG A 57 15.50 -0.68 -7.65
CA ARG A 57 16.58 0.26 -7.91
C ARG A 57 15.99 1.63 -8.20
N GLU A 58 16.82 2.65 -8.05
CA GLU A 58 16.46 4.01 -8.43
C GLU A 58 16.13 4.08 -9.93
N THR A 59 15.12 4.89 -10.28
CA THR A 59 14.87 5.19 -11.69
C THR A 59 15.74 6.37 -12.09
N GLU A 60 16.59 6.14 -13.08
CA GLU A 60 17.40 7.20 -13.69
C GLU A 60 16.67 7.76 -14.91
N ILE A 61 16.49 9.07 -14.96
CA ILE A 61 15.85 9.79 -16.06
C ILE A 61 16.79 10.89 -16.52
N GLU A 62 17.14 10.88 -17.80
CA GLU A 62 17.88 11.97 -18.43
C GLU A 62 16.90 12.99 -19.02
N LYS A 63 16.99 14.24 -18.57
CA LYS A 63 16.14 15.35 -19.02
C LYS A 63 16.95 16.64 -18.98
N PHE A 64 16.86 17.44 -20.03
CA PHE A 64 17.56 18.74 -20.11
C PHE A 64 19.08 18.65 -19.92
N GLY A 65 19.71 17.56 -20.39
CA GLY A 65 21.14 17.32 -20.21
C GLY A 65 21.57 17.03 -18.76
N THR A 66 20.61 16.73 -17.88
CA THR A 66 20.83 16.38 -16.48
C THR A 66 20.23 15.01 -16.18
N THR A 67 20.95 14.19 -15.40
CA THR A 67 20.46 12.89 -14.92
C THR A 67 19.79 13.07 -13.56
N PHE A 68 18.50 12.73 -13.49
CA PHE A 68 17.73 12.68 -12.27
C PHE A 68 17.65 11.25 -11.77
N LYS A 69 17.95 11.03 -10.49
CA LYS A 69 17.76 9.74 -9.82
C LYS A 69 16.54 9.81 -8.90
N ILE A 70 15.61 8.89 -9.07
CA ILE A 70 14.36 8.84 -8.30
C ILE A 70 14.38 7.60 -7.42
N ASN A 71 14.38 7.81 -6.11
CA ASN A 71 14.19 6.75 -5.13
C ASN A 71 12.68 6.50 -4.90
N HIS A 72 12.30 5.23 -4.77
CA HIS A 72 10.90 4.82 -4.63
C HIS A 72 10.62 4.29 -3.23
N GLN A 73 9.78 5.01 -2.48
CA GLN A 73 9.25 4.52 -1.20
C GLN A 73 7.82 4.02 -1.38
N MET A 74 7.64 2.71 -1.22
CA MET A 74 6.36 2.02 -1.41
C MET A 74 5.73 1.73 -0.05
N ILE A 75 4.44 2.03 0.12
CA ILE A 75 3.69 1.76 1.36
C ILE A 75 2.45 0.93 1.02
N PHE A 76 2.32 -0.22 1.68
CA PHE A 76 1.22 -1.17 1.47
C PHE A 76 0.01 -0.82 2.37
N THR A 77 -0.73 0.22 2.01
CA THR A 77 -1.91 0.72 2.76
C THR A 77 -3.23 0.49 2.06
N MET A 78 -3.23 0.31 0.74
CA MET A 78 -4.43 0.11 -0.08
C MET A 78 -4.91 -1.35 0.00
N ILE A 79 -5.25 -1.79 1.21
CA ILE A 79 -5.79 -3.11 1.52
C ILE A 79 -7.03 -2.98 2.37
N ASP A 80 -7.94 -3.95 2.24
CA ASP A 80 -9.11 -4.02 3.11
C ASP A 80 -8.77 -4.71 4.45
N GLU A 81 -9.74 -4.70 5.36
CA GLU A 81 -9.59 -5.31 6.68
C GLU A 81 -9.45 -6.84 6.61
N VAL A 82 -10.07 -7.49 5.62
CA VAL A 82 -10.06 -8.95 5.47
C VAL A 82 -8.68 -9.44 5.08
N VAL A 83 -8.07 -8.81 4.07
CA VAL A 83 -6.70 -9.05 3.62
C VAL A 83 -5.70 -8.70 4.71
N ASN A 84 -5.89 -7.59 5.43
CA ASN A 84 -5.01 -7.23 6.54
C ASN A 84 -5.07 -8.26 7.68
N ASN A 85 -6.25 -8.81 7.96
CA ASN A 85 -6.43 -9.88 8.95
C ASN A 85 -5.86 -11.22 8.48
N ALA A 86 -5.97 -11.55 7.19
CA ALA A 86 -5.36 -12.75 6.64
C ALA A 86 -3.82 -12.70 6.70
N ARG A 87 -3.25 -11.49 6.57
CA ARG A 87 -1.82 -11.22 6.73
C ARG A 87 -1.36 -11.36 8.19
N ASN A 88 -2.15 -10.85 9.14
CA ASN A 88 -1.81 -10.86 10.56
C ASN A 88 -2.27 -12.15 11.23
N THR A 89 -1.36 -12.93 11.82
CA THR A 89 -1.67 -14.19 12.54
C THR A 89 -2.44 -14.02 13.87
N ARG A 90 -3.18 -12.91 14.07
CA ARG A 90 -4.00 -12.73 15.27
C ARG A 90 -5.38 -13.36 15.09
N SER A 91 -5.58 -14.47 15.80
CA SER A 91 -6.87 -15.11 16.06
C SER A 91 -7.98 -14.09 16.33
N LYS A 92 -9.14 -14.29 15.68
CA LYS A 92 -10.37 -13.54 15.89
C LYS A 92 -10.82 -13.67 17.35
N ARG A 93 -10.42 -12.75 18.24
CA ARG A 93 -11.16 -12.52 19.48
C ARG A 93 -12.43 -11.73 19.16
N ARG A 94 -13.46 -12.49 18.80
CA ARG A 94 -14.83 -12.02 18.63
C ARG A 94 -15.41 -11.72 20.03
N ASN A 95 -15.24 -10.51 20.55
CA ASN A 95 -16.02 -10.07 21.71
C ASN A 95 -17.44 -9.70 21.25
N LYS A 96 -18.30 -10.73 21.12
CA LYS A 96 -19.74 -10.54 20.98
C LYS A 96 -20.37 -10.63 22.37
N LYS A 97 -21.06 -9.55 22.76
CA LYS A 97 -21.99 -9.39 23.90
C LYS A 97 -21.38 -9.15 25.30
N GLN A 98 -21.38 -7.88 25.70
CA GLN A 98 -21.99 -7.44 26.95
C GLN A 98 -22.39 -5.97 26.78
N ASN A 99 -23.43 -5.71 25.99
CA ASN A 99 -24.18 -4.46 26.10
C ASN A 99 -25.64 -4.81 26.33
N THR A 100 -25.93 -5.16 27.58
CA THR A 100 -27.27 -5.29 28.11
C THR A 100 -27.21 -4.80 29.54
N ARG A 101 -28.02 -3.78 29.82
CA ARG A 101 -28.33 -3.13 31.11
C ARG A 101 -27.38 -2.01 31.54
N ARG A 102 -27.79 -0.78 31.20
CA ARG A 102 -28.02 0.30 32.17
C ARG A 102 -28.90 1.39 31.53
N PHE A 103 -30.17 1.05 31.35
CA PHE A 103 -31.26 2.00 31.56
C PHE A 103 -31.70 1.82 33.03
N LEU A 104 -32.02 2.93 33.71
CA LEU A 104 -32.38 3.10 35.13
C LEU A 104 -31.18 3.23 36.10
N GLN A 105 -30.66 4.44 36.26
CA GLN A 105 -31.06 5.42 37.29
C GLN A 105 -30.41 6.77 37.00
#